data_AF-A0A6M1RNQ8-F1
#
_entry.id   AF-A0A6M1RNQ8-F1
#
_cell.length_a   1.000
_cell.length_b   1.000
_cell.length_c   1.000
_cell.angle_alpha   90.00
_cell.angle_beta   90.00
_cell.angle_gamma   90.00
#
_symmetry.space_group_name_H-M   'P 1'
#
loop_
_entity.id
_entity.type
_entity.pdbx_description
1 polymer ?
#
loop_
_entity_poly.entity_id
_entity_poly.type
_entity_poly.pdbx_seq_one_letter_code
_entity_poly.pdbx_strand_id
1 'polypeptide(L)'
;METNPGSFLARLARPDYLWNRMNRRIRTWFCGAAALLAVWGLALTLYHGFDRQKVTADRIRQWMESTDLARLQGRDRAHALQQLADWINALPFEERRRLRLSGLWTNWFAAMTEAERAAFLDATLPTGMEQMLSAFEELPPDRRQRMLRDALRRLQEAATDLGNEVVAPPPGWSEELQRQVAVHGLRAFYARSSAQTKAELAPVLEEIQRLMQSGRWMRGGGQP
;
A
#
# COMPACT_ATOMS: atom_id res chain seq x y z
N MET A 1 -37.32 -35.33 64.60
CA MET A 1 -38.02 -35.32 63.30
C MET A 1 -37.88 -33.92 62.72
N GLU A 2 -36.81 -33.67 61.99
CA GLU A 2 -36.54 -32.38 61.34
C GLU A 2 -36.75 -32.52 59.84
N THR A 3 -37.76 -31.82 59.32
CA THR A 3 -37.97 -31.67 57.88
C THR A 3 -37.21 -30.42 57.41
N ASN A 4 -36.11 -30.63 56.70
CA ASN A 4 -35.26 -29.59 56.14
C ASN A 4 -35.99 -28.90 54.95
N PRO A 5 -36.33 -27.60 55.02
CA PRO A 5 -37.08 -26.89 53.99
C PRO A 5 -36.24 -26.47 52.77
N GLY A 6 -34.94 -26.75 52.74
CA GLY A 6 -34.03 -26.31 51.66
C GLY A 6 -34.12 -27.09 50.34
N SER A 7 -34.83 -28.22 50.27
CA SER A 7 -34.78 -29.12 49.10
C SER A 7 -35.81 -28.83 47.99
N PHE A 8 -36.74 -27.89 48.20
CA PHE A 8 -37.79 -27.60 47.22
C PHE A 8 -37.38 -26.56 46.16
N LEU A 9 -36.49 -25.61 46.50
CA LEU A 9 -36.07 -24.56 45.57
C LEU A 9 -34.90 -24.99 44.65
N ALA A 10 -34.17 -26.06 45.00
CA ALA A 10 -33.07 -26.58 44.16
C ALA A 10 -33.54 -27.35 42.90
N ARG A 11 -34.85 -27.52 42.70
CA ARG A 11 -35.42 -28.31 41.59
C ARG A 11 -35.95 -27.46 40.43
N LEU A 12 -36.03 -26.14 40.57
CA LEU A 12 -36.56 -25.23 39.54
C LEU A 12 -35.49 -24.57 38.65
N ALA A 13 -34.21 -24.86 38.86
CA ALA A 13 -33.10 -24.29 38.09
C ALA A 13 -32.30 -25.35 37.32
N ARG A 14 -32.98 -26.30 36.67
CA ARG A 14 -32.34 -27.22 35.70
C ARG A 14 -32.79 -26.89 34.28
N PRO A 15 -31.91 -26.37 33.42
CA PRO A 15 -32.26 -25.97 32.04
C PRO A 15 -32.69 -27.15 31.15
N ASP A 16 -32.47 -28.38 31.60
CA ASP A 16 -32.75 -29.61 30.85
C ASP A 16 -34.25 -29.87 30.62
N TYR A 17 -35.12 -29.25 31.41
CA TYR A 17 -36.56 -29.53 31.38
C TYR A 17 -37.30 -28.90 30.18
N LEU A 18 -36.81 -27.76 29.67
CA LEU A 18 -37.40 -27.10 28.50
C LEU A 18 -36.94 -27.73 27.18
N TRP A 19 -35.74 -28.33 27.17
CA TRP A 19 -35.14 -28.93 25.98
C TRP A 19 -35.81 -30.24 25.54
N ASN A 20 -36.26 -31.07 26.50
CA ASN A 20 -36.76 -32.41 26.20
C ASN A 20 -38.24 -32.44 25.74
N ARG A 21 -38.96 -31.31 25.81
CA ARG A 21 -40.37 -31.19 25.40
C ARG A 21 -40.56 -30.61 23.98
N MET A 22 -39.50 -30.11 23.36
CA MET A 22 -39.56 -29.51 22.02
C MET A 22 -39.59 -30.60 20.94
N ASN A 23 -40.58 -30.48 20.05
CA ASN A 23 -40.84 -31.40 18.95
C ASN A 23 -39.56 -31.65 18.12
N ARG A 24 -39.28 -32.91 17.75
CA ARG A 24 -38.01 -33.32 17.10
C ARG A 24 -37.64 -32.48 15.87
N ARG A 25 -38.66 -31.99 15.15
CA ARG A 25 -38.54 -31.08 14.01
C ARG A 25 -38.06 -29.68 14.40
N ILE A 26 -38.54 -29.14 15.51
CA ILE A 26 -38.16 -27.81 16.00
C ILE A 26 -36.68 -27.84 16.44
N ARG A 27 -36.23 -28.94 17.04
CA ARG A 27 -34.82 -29.13 17.43
C ARG A 27 -33.87 -29.12 16.22
N THR A 28 -34.24 -29.77 15.12
CA THR A 28 -33.44 -29.71 13.88
C THR A 28 -33.37 -28.31 13.29
N TRP A 29 -34.44 -27.53 13.36
CA TRP A 29 -34.43 -26.13 12.92
C TRP A 29 -33.51 -25.26 13.76
N PHE A 30 -33.55 -25.38 15.09
CA PHE A 30 -32.65 -24.63 15.97
C PHE A 30 -31.18 -25.04 15.79
N CYS A 31 -30.87 -26.33 15.64
CA CYS A 31 -29.51 -26.76 15.34
C CYS A 31 -29.02 -26.22 13.99
N GLY A 32 -29.88 -26.21 12.96
CA GLY A 32 -29.55 -25.64 11.66
C GLY A 32 -29.30 -24.13 11.72
N ALA A 33 -30.16 -23.38 12.41
CA ALA A 33 -30.00 -21.95 12.61
C ALA A 33 -28.73 -21.62 13.42
N ALA A 34 -28.43 -22.38 14.46
CA ALA A 34 -27.21 -22.22 15.26
C ALA A 34 -25.95 -22.51 14.43
N ALA A 35 -25.96 -23.57 13.62
CA ALA A 35 -24.84 -23.87 12.71
C ALA A 35 -24.63 -22.76 11.68
N LEU A 36 -25.72 -22.22 11.11
CA LEU A 36 -25.66 -21.11 10.16
C LEU A 36 -25.08 -19.84 10.81
N LEU A 37 -25.52 -19.50 12.02
CA LEU A 37 -24.99 -18.37 12.78
C LEU A 37 -23.52 -18.57 13.15
N ALA A 38 -23.09 -19.78 13.47
CA ALA A 38 -21.70 -20.08 13.75
C ALA A 38 -20.81 -19.88 12.50
N VAL A 39 -21.27 -20.33 11.33
CA VAL A 39 -20.57 -20.11 10.06
C VAL A 39 -20.49 -18.62 9.72
N TRP A 40 -21.57 -17.86 9.91
CA TRP A 40 -21.58 -16.41 9.71
C TRP A 40 -20.68 -15.66 10.70
N GLY A 41 -20.67 -16.07 11.98
CA GLY A 41 -19.76 -15.54 12.98
C GLY A 41 -18.30 -15.80 12.63
N LEU A 42 -17.98 -17.00 12.12
CA LEU A 42 -16.65 -17.33 11.64
C LEU A 42 -16.26 -16.47 10.43
N ALA A 43 -17.17 -16.29 9.47
CA ALA A 43 -16.92 -15.44 8.31
C ALA A 43 -16.68 -13.97 8.71
N LEU A 44 -17.46 -13.42 9.64
CA LEU A 44 -17.31 -12.06 10.13
C LEU A 44 -16.03 -11.86 10.93
N THR A 45 -15.66 -12.82 11.77
CA THR A 45 -14.40 -12.76 12.54
C THR A 45 -13.18 -12.86 11.63
N LEU A 46 -13.22 -13.71 10.60
CA LEU A 46 -12.19 -13.75 9.57
C LEU A 46 -12.13 -12.42 8.81
N TYR A 47 -13.27 -11.91 8.32
CA TYR A 47 -13.35 -10.65 7.58
C TYR A 47 -12.79 -9.46 8.37
N HIS A 48 -13.19 -9.28 9.63
CA HIS A 48 -12.66 -8.21 10.48
C HIS A 48 -11.20 -8.42 10.91
N GLY A 49 -10.72 -9.67 10.98
CA GLY A 49 -9.33 -10.00 11.27
C GLY A 49 -8.37 -9.58 10.15
N PHE A 50 -8.78 -9.70 8.89
CA PHE A 50 -7.97 -9.32 7.74
C PHE A 50 -7.77 -7.80 7.62
N ASP A 51 -8.74 -6.98 8.03
CA ASP A 51 -8.60 -5.52 7.97
C ASP A 51 -7.52 -4.97 8.93
N ARG A 52 -7.27 -5.64 10.06
CA ARG A 52 -6.20 -5.25 11.00
C ARG A 52 -4.79 -5.59 10.53
N GLN A 53 -4.65 -6.42 9.50
CA GLN A 53 -3.35 -6.81 8.96
C GLN A 53 -2.88 -5.93 7.79
N LYS A 54 -3.74 -5.05 7.26
CA LYS A 54 -3.36 -4.16 6.15
C LYS A 54 -2.15 -3.33 6.56
N VAL A 55 -1.10 -3.42 5.74
CA VAL A 55 0.06 -2.53 5.85
C VAL A 55 -0.42 -1.14 5.42
N THR A 56 -0.25 -0.14 6.28
CA THR A 56 -0.63 1.26 6.04
C THR A 56 0.60 2.16 6.14
N ALA A 57 0.53 3.36 5.56
CA ALA A 57 1.60 4.33 5.63
C ALA A 57 1.94 4.72 7.08
N ASP A 58 0.93 4.83 7.95
CA ASP A 58 1.11 5.15 9.36
C ASP A 58 1.83 4.04 10.13
N ARG A 59 1.53 2.77 9.83
CA ARG A 59 2.20 1.62 10.44
C ARG A 59 3.67 1.57 10.04
N ILE A 60 3.97 1.80 8.76
CA ILE A 60 5.34 1.85 8.26
C ILE A 60 6.07 3.04 8.90
N ARG A 61 5.44 4.20 9.00
CA ARG A 61 5.98 5.38 9.71
C ARG A 61 6.36 5.02 11.15
N GLN A 62 5.42 4.46 11.92
CA GLN A 62 5.66 4.10 13.32
C GLN A 62 6.81 3.09 13.47
N TRP A 63 6.90 2.12 12.55
CA TRP A 63 8.02 1.18 12.54
C TRP A 63 9.35 1.85 12.18
N MET A 64 9.37 2.74 11.18
CA MET A 64 10.57 3.49 10.78
C MET A 64 11.05 4.46 11.86
N GLU A 65 10.14 5.04 12.65
CA GLU A 65 10.47 5.93 13.77
C GLU A 65 11.05 5.16 14.97
N SER A 66 10.57 3.94 15.19
CA SER A 66 11.07 3.06 16.26
C SER A 66 12.34 2.30 15.87
N THR A 67 12.60 2.15 14.57
CA THR A 67 13.77 1.42 14.05
C THR A 67 14.89 2.40 13.70
N ASP A 68 15.97 2.40 14.47
CA ASP A 68 17.15 3.20 14.15
C ASP A 68 18.07 2.43 13.18
N LEU A 69 17.94 2.73 11.88
CA LEU A 69 18.77 2.16 10.83
C LEU A 69 20.28 2.28 11.12
N ALA A 70 20.72 3.39 11.72
CA ALA A 70 22.12 3.65 11.96
C ALA A 70 22.73 2.71 13.01
N ARG A 71 21.89 2.12 13.87
CA ARG A 71 22.30 1.13 14.88
C ARG A 71 22.29 -0.30 14.36
N LEU A 72 21.54 -0.58 13.30
CA LEU A 72 21.50 -1.91 12.70
C LEU A 72 22.76 -2.16 11.85
N GLN A 73 23.29 -3.37 11.92
CA GLN A 73 24.48 -3.76 11.14
C GLN A 73 24.28 -5.10 10.44
N GLY A 74 25.00 -5.29 9.34
CA GLY A 74 25.07 -6.56 8.61
C GLY A 74 23.70 -7.13 8.25
N ARG A 75 23.41 -8.34 8.75
CA ARG A 75 22.20 -9.11 8.40
C ARG A 75 20.91 -8.47 8.90
N ASP A 76 20.93 -7.85 10.08
CA ASP A 76 19.74 -7.24 10.67
C ASP A 76 19.33 -5.99 9.90
N ARG A 77 20.32 -5.21 9.45
CA ARG A 77 20.11 -4.06 8.58
C ARG A 77 19.55 -4.47 7.22
N ALA A 78 20.13 -5.50 6.59
CA ALA A 78 19.63 -6.03 5.34
C ALA A 78 18.19 -6.55 5.47
N HIS A 79 17.87 -7.25 6.55
CA HIS A 79 16.51 -7.73 6.81
C HIS A 79 15.51 -6.59 7.02
N ALA A 80 15.89 -5.53 7.75
CA ALA A 80 15.04 -4.35 7.93
C ALA A 80 14.75 -3.65 6.59
N LEU A 81 15.76 -3.48 5.73
CA LEU A 81 15.58 -2.90 4.39
C LEU A 81 14.68 -3.76 3.50
N GLN A 82 14.86 -5.09 3.53
CA GLN A 82 14.02 -6.01 2.77
C GLN A 82 12.57 -5.98 3.24
N GLN A 83 12.34 -6.04 4.55
CA GLN A 83 11.00 -5.96 5.14
C GLN A 83 10.30 -4.65 4.79
N LEU A 84 11.03 -3.54 4.82
CA LEU A 84 10.49 -2.24 4.41
C LEU A 84 10.09 -2.26 2.93
N ALA A 85 10.92 -2.84 2.05
CA ALA A 85 10.61 -2.96 0.63
C ALA A 85 9.34 -3.77 0.39
N ASP A 86 9.20 -4.91 1.06
CA ASP A 86 8.01 -5.77 0.99
C ASP A 86 6.74 -5.03 1.43
N TRP A 87 6.83 -4.26 2.51
CA TRP A 87 5.71 -3.44 3.00
C TRP A 87 5.32 -2.33 2.03
N ILE A 88 6.29 -1.63 1.43
CA ILE A 88 6.04 -0.60 0.42
C ILE A 88 5.37 -1.19 -0.82
N ASN A 89 5.81 -2.37 -1.27
CA ASN A 89 5.21 -3.04 -2.41
C ASN A 89 3.79 -3.53 -2.12
N ALA A 90 3.49 -3.88 -0.87
CA ALA A 90 2.14 -4.23 -0.44
C ALA A 90 1.21 -3.02 -0.28
N LEU A 91 1.74 -1.79 -0.22
CA LEU A 91 0.92 -0.59 -0.07
C LEU A 91 0.14 -0.27 -1.36
N PRO A 92 -1.15 0.09 -1.23
CA PRO A 92 -1.89 0.70 -2.33
C PRO A 92 -1.29 2.07 -2.69
N PHE A 93 -1.56 2.53 -3.91
CA PHE A 93 -0.97 3.75 -4.48
C PHE A 93 -1.08 4.99 -3.57
N GLU A 94 -2.27 5.28 -3.05
CA GLU A 94 -2.48 6.47 -2.21
C GLU A 94 -1.69 6.40 -0.89
N GLU A 95 -1.50 5.21 -0.33
CA GLU A 95 -0.69 5.02 0.87
C GLU A 95 0.80 5.17 0.58
N ARG A 96 1.30 4.68 -0.57
CA ARG A 96 2.69 4.93 -1.01
C ARG A 96 2.96 6.42 -1.17
N ARG A 97 2.03 7.15 -1.79
CA ARG A 97 2.11 8.60 -1.96
C ARG A 97 2.19 9.32 -0.61
N ARG A 98 1.32 8.96 0.35
CA ARG A 98 1.36 9.51 1.72
C ARG A 98 2.68 9.22 2.44
N LEU A 99 3.21 8.00 2.30
CA LEU A 99 4.47 7.62 2.92
C LEU A 99 5.63 8.49 2.45
N ARG A 100 5.78 8.73 1.14
CA ARG A 100 6.86 9.57 0.59
C ARG A 100 6.75 11.04 0.99
N LEU A 101 5.52 11.56 1.06
CA LEU A 101 5.27 12.96 1.42
C LEU A 101 5.55 13.27 2.89
N SER A 102 5.62 12.24 3.75
CA SER A 102 5.88 12.42 5.18
C SER A 102 7.31 12.85 5.54
N GLY A 103 8.21 13.01 4.56
CA GLY A 103 9.61 13.40 4.77
C GLY A 103 10.51 12.32 5.40
N LEU A 104 9.91 11.30 6.04
CA LEU A 104 10.61 10.16 6.63
C LEU A 104 11.41 9.36 5.62
N TRP A 105 10.92 9.29 4.38
CA TRP A 105 11.62 8.67 3.26
C TRP A 105 13.02 9.26 3.08
N THR A 106 13.14 10.60 3.14
CA THR A 106 14.39 11.31 2.91
C THR A 106 15.43 10.95 3.97
N ASN A 107 15.03 10.90 5.24
CA ASN A 107 15.95 10.61 6.35
C ASN A 107 16.45 9.15 6.31
N TRP A 108 15.54 8.20 6.04
CA TRP A 108 15.90 6.79 5.91
C TRP A 108 16.79 6.54 4.69
N PHE A 109 16.45 7.13 3.55
CA PHE A 109 17.24 6.98 2.33
C PHE A 109 18.63 7.62 2.48
N ALA A 110 18.73 8.77 3.17
CA ALA A 110 20.01 9.41 3.49
C ALA A 110 20.91 8.53 4.36
N ALA A 111 20.33 7.76 5.29
CA ALA A 111 21.05 6.82 6.15
C ALA A 111 21.53 5.54 5.43
N MET A 112 21.08 5.27 4.20
CA MET A 112 21.52 4.13 3.40
C MET A 112 22.81 4.42 2.63
N THR A 113 23.66 3.40 2.47
CA THR A 113 24.79 3.43 1.53
C THR A 113 24.30 3.38 0.08
N GLU A 114 25.14 3.73 -0.89
CA GLU A 114 24.75 3.71 -2.31
C GLU A 114 24.32 2.31 -2.79
N ALA A 115 25.02 1.27 -2.36
CA ALA A 115 24.69 -0.12 -2.69
C ALA A 115 23.33 -0.53 -2.09
N GLU A 116 23.06 -0.14 -0.85
CA GLU A 116 21.78 -0.41 -0.18
C GLU A 116 20.63 0.35 -0.86
N ARG A 117 20.84 1.61 -1.24
CA ARG A 117 19.85 2.39 -1.98
C ARG A 117 19.51 1.75 -3.32
N ALA A 118 20.51 1.27 -4.05
CA ALA A 118 20.29 0.59 -5.33
C ALA A 118 19.48 -0.69 -5.13
N ALA A 119 19.89 -1.57 -4.21
CA ALA A 119 19.18 -2.81 -3.92
C ALA A 119 17.75 -2.58 -3.41
N PHE A 120 17.57 -1.59 -2.54
CA PHE A 120 16.26 -1.21 -2.01
C PHE A 120 15.33 -0.64 -3.09
N LEU A 121 15.86 0.18 -4.00
CA LEU A 121 15.08 0.65 -5.13
C LEU A 121 14.68 -0.51 -6.03
N ASP A 122 15.61 -1.35 -6.46
CA ASP A 122 15.30 -2.51 -7.30
C ASP A 122 14.24 -3.41 -6.64
N ALA A 123 14.28 -3.56 -5.31
CA ALA A 123 13.27 -4.29 -4.55
C ALA A 123 11.91 -3.58 -4.46
N THR A 124 11.87 -2.24 -4.53
CA THR A 124 10.62 -1.45 -4.44
C THR A 124 10.05 -1.03 -5.79
N LEU A 125 10.71 -1.40 -6.90
CA LEU A 125 10.16 -1.18 -8.22
C LEU A 125 9.00 -2.13 -8.49
N PRO A 126 7.87 -1.65 -9.03
CA PRO A 126 6.80 -2.52 -9.49
C PRO A 126 7.31 -3.46 -10.57
N THR A 127 6.97 -4.75 -10.49
CA THR A 127 7.36 -5.77 -11.48
C THR A 127 6.97 -5.40 -12.93
N GLY A 128 5.93 -4.57 -13.11
CA GLY A 128 5.48 -4.08 -14.41
C GLY A 128 6.14 -2.78 -14.89
N MET A 129 7.11 -2.24 -14.17
CA MET A 129 7.72 -0.95 -14.52
C MET A 129 8.52 -1.01 -15.83
N GLU A 130 9.28 -2.07 -16.08
CA GLU A 130 10.00 -2.19 -17.36
C GLU A 130 9.06 -2.28 -18.56
N GLN A 131 7.94 -2.99 -18.41
CA GLN A 131 6.89 -3.11 -19.41
C GLN A 131 6.22 -1.75 -19.63
N MET A 132 6.00 -1.01 -18.56
CA MET A 132 5.50 0.37 -18.59
C MET A 132 6.46 1.32 -19.30
N LEU A 133 7.75 1.28 -18.97
CA LEU A 133 8.79 2.09 -19.61
C LEU A 133 8.88 1.77 -21.10
N SER A 134 8.77 0.49 -21.47
CA SER A 134 8.76 0.06 -22.87
C SER A 134 7.53 0.59 -23.61
N ALA A 135 6.33 0.47 -23.03
CA ALA A 135 5.11 1.02 -23.60
C ALA A 135 5.14 2.56 -23.72
N PHE A 136 5.81 3.24 -22.77
CA PHE A 136 6.01 4.69 -22.85
C PHE A 136 6.93 5.07 -24.01
N GLU A 137 7.98 4.30 -24.26
CA GLU A 137 8.95 4.55 -25.34
C GLU A 137 8.37 4.35 -26.75
N GLU A 138 7.38 3.47 -26.89
CA GLU A 138 6.63 3.27 -28.15
C GLU A 138 5.77 4.48 -28.54
N LEU A 139 5.50 5.42 -27.62
CA LEU A 139 4.70 6.60 -27.91
C LEU A 139 5.46 7.63 -28.77
N PRO A 140 4.77 8.34 -29.69
CA PRO A 140 5.34 9.46 -30.41
C PRO A 140 5.95 10.52 -29.47
N PRO A 141 7.05 11.18 -29.85
CA PRO A 141 7.78 12.10 -28.97
C PRO A 141 6.89 13.21 -28.38
N ASP A 142 5.97 13.77 -29.16
CA ASP A 142 5.02 14.79 -28.68
C ASP A 142 4.07 14.26 -27.60
N ARG A 143 3.65 12.98 -27.70
CA ARG A 143 2.80 12.34 -26.69
C ARG A 143 3.58 12.05 -25.42
N ARG A 144 4.83 11.59 -25.52
CA ARG A 144 5.72 11.38 -24.37
C ARG A 144 5.91 12.67 -23.58
N GLN A 145 6.19 13.78 -24.27
CA GLN A 145 6.35 15.10 -23.62
C GLN A 145 5.07 15.57 -22.92
N ARG A 146 3.91 15.41 -23.57
CA ARG A 146 2.61 15.78 -22.95
C ARG A 146 2.34 14.96 -21.69
N MET A 147 2.54 13.65 -21.73
CA MET A 147 2.34 12.79 -20.57
C MET A 147 3.28 13.13 -19.41
N LEU A 148 4.55 13.41 -19.70
CA LEU A 148 5.51 13.80 -18.67
C LEU A 148 5.10 15.13 -18.00
N ARG A 149 4.68 16.12 -18.81
CA ARG A 149 4.19 17.41 -18.32
C ARG A 149 2.94 17.26 -17.45
N ASP A 150 2.00 16.43 -17.88
CA ASP A 150 0.77 16.16 -17.13
C ASP A 150 1.04 15.45 -15.80
N ALA A 151 2.00 14.51 -15.77
CA ALA A 151 2.43 13.84 -14.56
C ALA A 151 3.05 14.82 -13.55
N LEU A 152 3.95 15.70 -14.03
CA LEU A 152 4.59 16.72 -13.18
C LEU A 152 3.59 17.74 -12.64
N ARG A 153 2.67 18.22 -13.49
CA ARG A 153 1.58 19.12 -13.06
C ARG A 153 0.74 18.48 -11.96
N ARG A 154 0.37 17.20 -12.11
CA ARG A 154 -0.41 16.47 -11.08
C ARG A 154 0.34 16.31 -9.78
N LEU A 155 1.65 16.08 -9.82
CA LEU A 155 2.48 16.03 -8.62
C LEU A 155 2.53 17.38 -7.90
N GLN A 156 2.57 18.48 -8.65
CA GLN A 156 2.52 19.83 -8.08
C GLN A 156 1.15 20.12 -7.45
N GLU A 157 0.05 19.89 -8.18
CA GLU A 157 -1.32 20.01 -7.68
C GLU A 157 -1.52 19.18 -6.40
N ALA A 158 -1.06 17.93 -6.44
CA ALA A 158 -1.04 17.00 -5.34
C ALA A 158 -0.30 17.49 -4.08
N ALA A 159 0.79 18.24 -4.26
CA ALA A 159 1.57 18.79 -3.16
C ALA A 159 0.90 20.03 -2.57
N THR A 160 0.37 20.89 -3.43
CA THR A 160 -0.38 22.10 -3.05
C THR A 160 -1.65 21.76 -2.26
N ASP A 161 -2.43 20.76 -2.71
CA ASP A 161 -3.66 20.31 -2.04
C ASP A 161 -3.43 19.79 -0.61
N LEU A 162 -2.20 19.37 -0.31
CA LEU A 162 -1.80 18.83 0.99
C LEU A 162 -1.19 19.88 1.93
N GLY A 163 -1.24 21.17 1.56
CA GLY A 163 -0.77 22.27 2.40
C GLY A 163 0.75 22.45 2.45
N ASN A 164 1.51 21.71 1.63
CA ASN A 164 2.93 21.95 1.43
C ASN A 164 3.10 23.03 0.36
N GLU A 165 3.21 24.29 0.78
CA GLU A 165 3.15 25.46 -0.12
C GLU A 165 4.17 25.44 -1.26
N VAL A 166 5.33 24.81 -1.13
CA VAL A 166 6.24 24.60 -2.26
C VAL A 166 7.07 23.36 -1.98
N VAL A 167 6.60 22.18 -2.40
CA VAL A 167 7.56 21.13 -2.74
C VAL A 167 8.22 21.61 -4.03
N ALA A 168 9.41 22.20 -3.91
CA ALA A 168 10.25 22.46 -5.07
C ALA A 168 10.26 21.18 -5.92
N PRO A 169 10.16 21.28 -7.26
CA PRO A 169 10.22 20.09 -8.12
C PRO A 169 11.38 19.22 -7.64
N PRO A 170 11.20 17.89 -7.49
CA PRO A 170 12.20 17.02 -6.88
C PRO A 170 13.59 17.40 -7.40
N PRO A 171 14.54 17.74 -6.50
CA PRO A 171 15.74 18.49 -6.88
C PRO A 171 16.49 17.72 -7.97
N GLY A 172 16.39 18.19 -9.22
CA GLY A 172 16.93 17.49 -10.39
C GLY A 172 16.08 17.53 -11.66
N TRP A 173 14.77 17.80 -11.58
CA TRP A 173 13.89 17.84 -12.75
C TRP A 173 13.87 19.22 -13.46
N SER A 174 14.99 19.59 -14.09
CA SER A 174 15.06 20.76 -14.99
C SER A 174 14.34 20.47 -16.32
N GLU A 175 13.95 21.53 -17.06
CA GLU A 175 13.44 21.37 -18.44
C GLU A 175 14.43 20.58 -19.33
N GLU A 176 15.72 20.68 -19.03
CA GLU A 176 16.80 19.93 -19.68
C GLU A 176 16.64 18.42 -19.46
N LEU A 177 16.35 17.98 -18.24
CA LEU A 177 16.10 16.58 -17.90
C LEU A 177 14.84 16.05 -18.61
N GLN A 178 13.80 16.87 -18.71
CA GLN A 178 12.56 16.53 -19.43
C GLN A 178 12.81 16.34 -20.93
N ARG A 179 13.62 17.21 -21.55
CA ARG A 179 14.04 17.06 -22.95
C ARG A 179 14.91 15.82 -23.13
N GLN A 180 15.83 15.56 -22.21
CA GLN A 180 16.75 14.42 -22.29
C GLN A 180 16.01 13.08 -22.16
N VAL A 181 15.01 12.99 -21.28
CA VAL A 181 14.10 11.84 -21.15
C VAL A 181 13.24 11.66 -22.40
N ALA A 182 12.73 12.75 -22.98
CA ALA A 182 11.93 12.69 -24.21
C ALA A 182 12.77 12.27 -25.43
N VAL A 183 14.05 12.64 -25.49
CA VAL A 183 14.93 12.38 -26.64
C VAL A 183 15.63 11.02 -26.53
N HIS A 184 16.20 10.68 -25.37
CA HIS A 184 17.03 9.48 -25.20
C HIS A 184 16.30 8.25 -24.65
N GLY A 185 15.04 8.41 -24.26
CA GLY A 185 14.23 7.33 -23.68
C GLY A 185 14.33 7.28 -22.17
N LEU A 186 13.16 7.15 -21.53
CA LEU A 186 13.03 7.12 -20.07
C LEU A 186 13.65 5.85 -19.47
N ARG A 187 13.69 4.73 -20.23
CA ARG A 187 14.30 3.47 -19.81
C ARG A 187 15.82 3.57 -19.75
N ALA A 188 16.44 4.11 -20.80
CA ALA A 188 17.90 4.27 -20.87
C ALA A 188 18.40 5.23 -19.79
N PHE A 189 17.64 6.33 -19.58
CA PHE A 189 17.92 7.27 -18.50
C PHE A 189 17.78 6.59 -17.13
N TYR A 190 16.69 5.84 -16.90
CA TYR A 190 16.47 5.13 -15.65
C TYR A 190 17.58 4.10 -15.36
N ALA A 191 17.96 3.29 -16.35
CA ALA A 191 18.98 2.25 -16.19
C ALA A 191 20.37 2.81 -15.85
N ARG A 192 20.72 3.98 -16.39
CA ARG A 192 22.03 4.63 -16.18
C ARG A 192 22.05 5.58 -14.98
N SER A 193 20.88 5.94 -14.45
CA SER A 193 20.74 6.89 -13.35
C SER A 193 21.21 6.31 -12.02
N SER A 194 21.80 7.18 -11.19
CA SER A 194 22.16 6.85 -9.81
C SER A 194 20.92 6.44 -9.00
N ALA A 195 21.11 5.72 -7.88
CA ALA A 195 20.01 5.37 -6.99
C ALA A 195 19.27 6.62 -6.48
N GLN A 196 19.98 7.70 -6.18
CA GLN A 196 19.38 8.97 -5.78
C GLN A 196 18.44 9.51 -6.88
N THR A 197 18.95 9.57 -8.11
CA THR A 197 18.16 10.02 -9.26
C THR A 197 16.96 9.11 -9.49
N LYS A 198 17.12 7.77 -9.46
CA LYS A 198 16.00 6.81 -9.58
C LYS A 198 14.92 7.03 -8.51
N ALA A 199 15.29 7.33 -7.26
CA ALA A 199 14.35 7.63 -6.19
C ALA A 199 13.56 8.93 -6.46
N GLU A 200 14.22 9.95 -7.02
CA GLU A 200 13.59 11.21 -7.44
C GLU A 200 12.69 11.04 -8.67
N LEU A 201 12.96 10.04 -9.52
CA LEU A 201 12.13 9.70 -10.67
C LEU A 201 10.88 8.91 -10.28
N ALA A 202 10.92 8.14 -9.20
CA ALA A 202 9.85 7.21 -8.83
C ALA A 202 8.45 7.85 -8.75
N PRO A 203 8.24 9.05 -8.17
CA PRO A 203 6.92 9.69 -8.15
C PRO A 203 6.38 9.99 -9.55
N VAL A 204 7.25 10.41 -10.46
CA VAL A 204 6.86 10.74 -11.84
C VAL A 204 6.49 9.47 -12.60
N LEU A 205 7.25 8.39 -12.42
CA LEU A 205 6.98 7.10 -13.06
C LEU A 205 5.64 6.51 -12.62
N GLU A 206 5.30 6.61 -11.34
CA GLU A 206 4.02 6.12 -10.84
C GLU A 206 2.84 6.95 -11.37
N GLU A 207 3.01 8.27 -11.51
CA GLU A 207 2.00 9.13 -12.13
C GLU A 207 1.80 8.82 -13.62
N ILE A 208 2.89 8.55 -14.35
CA ILE A 208 2.82 8.09 -15.74
C ILE A 208 2.05 6.77 -15.81
N GLN A 209 2.36 5.81 -14.93
CA GLN A 209 1.64 4.54 -14.83
C GLN A 209 0.14 4.75 -14.60
N ARG A 210 -0.22 5.63 -13.65
CA ARG A 210 -1.60 5.98 -13.34
C ARG A 210 -2.31 6.61 -14.54
N LEU A 211 -1.64 7.52 -15.24
CA LEU A 211 -2.18 8.13 -16.46
C LEU A 211 -2.48 7.06 -17.51
N MET A 212 -1.59 6.09 -17.71
CA MET A 212 -1.82 4.98 -18.64
C MET A 212 -2.97 4.07 -18.23
N GLN A 213 -3.02 3.66 -16.95
CA GLN A 213 -4.09 2.85 -16.39
C GLN A 213 -5.46 3.55 -16.48
N SER A 214 -5.50 4.88 -16.29
CA SER A 214 -6.73 5.65 -16.38
C SER A 214 -7.30 5.74 -17.81
N GLY A 215 -6.51 5.38 -18.83
CA GLY A 215 -6.86 5.52 -20.24
C GLY A 215 -7.15 6.97 -20.67
N ARG A 216 -6.91 7.96 -19.79
CA ARG A 216 -7.24 9.37 -20.03
C ARG A 216 -6.37 9.97 -21.13
N TRP A 217 -5.16 9.44 -21.31
CA TRP A 217 -4.26 9.79 -22.43
C TRP A 217 -4.82 9.40 -23.81
N MET A 218 -5.71 8.41 -23.90
CA MET A 218 -6.37 8.02 -25.15
C MET A 218 -7.56 8.92 -25.51
N ARG A 219 -8.12 9.65 -24.53
CA ARG A 219 -9.29 10.54 -24.71
C ARG A 219 -8.94 11.94 -25.21
N GLY A 220 -7.66 12.32 -25.28
CA GLY A 220 -7.21 13.62 -25.80
C GLY A 220 -6.96 13.67 -27.31
N GLY A 221 -7.34 12.63 -28.06
CA GLY A 221 -7.06 12.49 -29.50
C GLY A 221 -8.20 12.89 -30.43
N GLY A 222 -9.27 13.53 -29.95
CA GLY A 222 -10.42 13.89 -30.77
C GLY A 222 -11.03 15.22 -30.37
N GLN A 223 -10.53 16.31 -30.93
CA GLN A 223 -11.23 17.14 -31.92
C GLN A 223 -10.30 18.31 -32.36
N PRO A 224 -10.39 18.73 -33.63
CA PRO A 224 -9.60 19.82 -34.20
C PRO A 224 -9.91 21.19 -33.59
#